data_AF-A0A6P1E728-F1
#
_entry.id   AF-A0A6P1E728-F1
#
_cell.length_a   1.000
_cell.length_b   1.000
_cell.length_c   1.000
_cell.angle_alpha   90.00
_cell.angle_beta   90.00
_cell.angle_gamma   90.00
#
_symmetry.space_group_name_H-M   'P 1'
#
loop_
_entity.id
_entity.type
_entity.pdbx_description
1 polymer ?
#
loop_
_entity_poly.entity_id
_entity_poly.type
_entity_poly.pdbx_seq_one_letter_code
_entity_poly.pdbx_strand_id
1 'polypeptide(L)'
;MTFMKLPDLILQLQLSFEDYNQAAKKQDLDAYYIEDLNGMATIHSSRTKLYFEIPRDLPKLMEHLKASAQTNECTMGTLADLEKIEKRLVAGQSNR
;
A
#
# COMPACT_ATOMS: atom_id res chain seq x y z
N MET A 1 1.06 -1.59 -23.78
CA MET A 1 -0.03 -1.21 -22.85
C MET A 1 -0.06 -2.24 -21.75
N THR A 2 0.31 -1.87 -20.53
CA THR A 2 0.66 -2.85 -19.49
C THR A 2 -0.39 -2.81 -18.39
N PHE A 3 -1.28 -3.82 -18.37
CA PHE A 3 -1.95 -4.18 -17.12
C PHE A 3 -0.85 -4.46 -16.10
N MET A 4 -0.88 -3.78 -14.96
CA MET A 4 0.07 -4.08 -13.88
C MET A 4 -0.20 -5.52 -13.44
N LYS A 5 0.79 -6.40 -13.61
CA LYS A 5 0.66 -7.79 -13.18
C LYS A 5 0.73 -7.85 -11.66
N LEU A 6 0.14 -8.89 -11.07
CA LEU A 6 0.14 -9.08 -9.62
C LEU A 6 1.54 -9.01 -8.99
N PRO A 7 2.60 -9.65 -9.54
CA PRO A 7 3.95 -9.54 -8.98
C PRO A 7 4.50 -8.10 -9.03
N ASP A 8 4.23 -7.37 -10.12
CA ASP A 8 4.65 -5.96 -10.24
C ASP A 8 3.91 -5.08 -9.23
N LEU A 9 2.62 -5.33 -9.02
CA LEU A 9 1.81 -4.62 -8.02
C LEU A 9 2.33 -4.88 -6.61
N ILE A 10 2.58 -6.14 -6.25
CA ILE A 10 3.15 -6.51 -4.94
C ILE A 10 4.49 -5.82 -4.72
N LEU A 11 5.38 -5.84 -5.71
CA LEU A 11 6.68 -5.18 -5.61
C LEU A 11 6.53 -3.65 -5.43
N GLN A 12 5.67 -3.00 -6.22
CA GLN A 12 5.45 -1.55 -6.09
C GLN A 12 4.86 -1.18 -4.72
N LEU A 13 3.95 -2.00 -4.19
CA LEU A 13 3.41 -1.82 -2.85
C LEU A 13 4.50 -2.01 -1.78
N GLN A 14 5.32 -3.07 -1.88
CA GLN A 14 6.45 -3.29 -0.95
C GLN A 14 7.41 -2.10 -0.92
N LEU A 15 7.77 -1.57 -2.08
CA LEU A 15 8.63 -0.38 -2.19
C LEU A 15 7.96 0.86 -1.57
N SER A 16 6.66 1.05 -1.79
CA SER A 16 5.92 2.20 -1.23
C SER A 16 5.90 2.22 0.31
N PHE A 17 6.02 1.04 0.94
CA PHE A 17 6.02 0.89 2.40
C PHE A 17 7.41 0.69 3.01
N GLU A 18 8.49 0.65 2.21
CA GLU A 18 9.83 0.35 2.71
C GLU A 18 10.29 1.35 3.78
N ASP A 19 10.31 2.64 3.43
CA ASP A 19 10.71 3.72 4.34
C ASP A 19 9.75 3.83 5.53
N TYR A 20 8.44 3.74 5.27
CA TYR A 20 7.42 3.73 6.32
C TYR A 20 7.68 2.63 7.35
N ASN A 21 7.94 1.41 6.90
CA ASN A 21 8.18 0.27 7.77
C ASN A 21 9.51 0.38 8.53
N GLN A 22 10.54 0.97 7.92
CA GLN A 22 11.78 1.24 8.62
C GLN A 22 11.57 2.26 9.75
N ALA A 23 10.84 3.34 9.49
CA ALA A 23 10.49 4.33 10.51
C ALA A 23 9.58 3.74 11.60
N ALA A 24 8.55 2.98 11.20
CA ALA A 24 7.60 2.36 12.12
C ALA A 24 8.29 1.39 13.08
N LYS A 25 9.22 0.57 12.60
CA LYS A 25 10.02 -0.35 13.44
C LYS A 25 10.86 0.40 14.49
N LYS A 26 11.46 1.54 14.13
CA LYS A 26 12.26 2.36 15.06
C LYS A 26 11.40 3.01 16.15
N GLN A 27 10.15 3.34 15.81
CA GLN A 27 9.21 4.04 16.68
C GLN A 27 8.24 3.10 17.42
N ASP A 28 8.45 1.79 17.31
CA ASP A 28 7.55 0.77 17.86
C ASP A 28 6.09 0.91 17.38
N LEU A 29 5.91 1.41 16.15
CA LEU A 29 4.62 1.58 15.50
C LEU A 29 4.25 0.37 14.63
N ASP A 30 3.02 0.39 14.13
CA ASP A 30 2.51 -0.65 13.25
C ASP A 30 3.19 -0.61 11.88
N ALA A 31 3.61 -1.77 11.37
CA ALA A 31 4.27 -1.94 10.09
C ALA A 31 3.37 -2.73 9.13
N TYR A 32 3.49 -2.50 7.83
CA TYR A 32 2.66 -3.13 6.80
C TYR A 32 3.45 -4.16 6.01
N TYR A 33 2.89 -5.35 5.85
CA TYR A 33 3.44 -6.42 5.04
C TYR A 33 2.55 -6.66 3.83
N ILE A 34 3.17 -7.04 2.71
CA ILE A 34 2.50 -7.22 1.43
C ILE A 34 2.83 -8.61 0.90
N GLU A 35 1.80 -9.37 0.56
CA GLU A 35 1.91 -10.73 0.04
C GLU A 35 0.87 -11.03 -1.05
N ASP A 36 1.11 -12.10 -1.80
CA ASP A 36 0.10 -12.72 -2.66
C ASP A 36 -0.73 -13.68 -1.81
N LEU A 37 -2.02 -13.38 -1.67
CA LEU A 37 -2.98 -14.26 -1.02
C LEU A 37 -4.08 -14.60 -2.02
N ASN A 38 -4.09 -15.85 -2.49
CA ASN A 38 -5.06 -16.37 -3.46
C ASN A 38 -5.13 -15.58 -4.78
N GLY A 39 -4.00 -15.08 -5.28
CA GLY A 39 -3.94 -14.32 -6.52
C GLY A 39 -4.32 -12.85 -6.35
N MET A 40 -4.29 -12.34 -5.12
CA MET A 40 -4.59 -10.95 -4.78
C MET A 40 -3.48 -10.34 -3.92
N ALA A 41 -3.12 -9.09 -4.23
CA ALA A 41 -2.16 -8.36 -3.42
C ALA A 41 -2.84 -7.94 -2.11
N THR A 42 -2.38 -8.52 -1.01
CA THR A 42 -2.94 -8.29 0.31
C THR A 42 -1.93 -7.55 1.17
N ILE A 43 -2.38 -6.47 1.80
CA ILE A 43 -1.59 -5.69 2.74
C ILE A 43 -2.14 -5.93 4.14
N HIS A 44 -1.28 -6.30 5.07
CA HIS A 44 -1.68 -6.53 6.46
C HIS A 44 -0.74 -5.84 7.46
N SER A 45 -1.29 -5.40 8.58
CA SER A 45 -0.52 -4.73 9.62
C SER A 45 0.05 -5.70 10.66
N SER A 46 1.18 -5.35 11.26
CA SER A 46 1.94 -6.21 12.18
C SER A 46 1.28 -6.35 13.56
N ARG A 47 0.60 -5.31 14.04
CA ARG A 47 0.01 -5.24 15.39
C ARG A 47 -1.51 -5.18 15.37
N THR A 48 -2.09 -4.31 14.55
CA THR A 48 -3.54 -4.05 14.58
C THR A 48 -4.36 -5.07 13.82
N LYS A 49 -3.72 -6.00 13.09
CA LYS A 49 -4.38 -7.04 12.27
C LYS A 49 -5.37 -6.43 11.28
N LEU A 50 -5.01 -5.29 10.70
CA LEU A 50 -5.71 -4.69 9.57
C LEU A 50 -5.35 -5.47 8.31
N TYR A 51 -6.30 -5.55 7.38
CA TYR A 51 -6.16 -6.24 6.11
C TYR A 51 -6.79 -5.41 4.99
N PHE A 52 -6.09 -5.28 3.87
CA PHE A 52 -6.53 -4.53 2.70
C PHE A 52 -6.23 -5.33 1.42
N GLU A 53 -7.25 -5.56 0.59
CA GLU A 53 -7.11 -6.24 -0.69
C GLU A 53 -6.98 -5.21 -1.82
N ILE A 54 -5.87 -5.21 -2.57
CA ILE A 54 -5.59 -4.23 -3.62
C ILE A 54 -5.93 -4.85 -4.99
N PRO A 55 -6.69 -4.16 -5.86
CA PRO A 55 -6.97 -2.71 -5.87
C PRO A 55 -8.17 -2.24 -5.04
N ARG A 56 -9.03 -3.14 -4.58
CA ARG A 56 -10.36 -2.83 -4.02
C ARG A 56 -10.33 -1.87 -2.83
N ASP A 57 -9.43 -2.11 -1.88
CA ASP A 57 -9.36 -1.37 -0.62
C ASP A 57 -8.27 -0.29 -0.61
N LEU A 58 -7.65 -0.01 -1.76
CA LEU A 58 -6.61 1.03 -1.88
C LEU A 58 -7.06 2.40 -1.34
N PRO A 59 -8.29 2.89 -1.64
CA PRO A 59 -8.77 4.16 -1.07
C PRO A 59 -8.85 4.13 0.46
N LYS A 60 -9.36 3.04 1.04
CA LYS A 60 -9.48 2.88 2.50
C LYS A 60 -8.12 2.84 3.19
N LEU A 61 -7.15 2.15 2.58
CA LEU A 61 -5.77 2.14 3.05
C LEU A 61 -5.18 3.56 3.09
N MET A 62 -5.39 4.32 2.02
CA MET A 62 -4.91 5.71 1.94
C MET A 62 -5.59 6.62 2.97
N GLU A 63 -6.89 6.46 3.21
CA GLU A 63 -7.59 7.18 4.28
C GLU A 63 -7.04 6.82 5.67
N HIS A 64 -6.79 5.54 5.92
CA HIS A 64 -6.21 5.08 7.17
C HIS A 64 -4.80 5.64 7.41
N LEU A 65 -3.96 5.65 6.37
CA LEU A 65 -2.63 6.25 6.43
C LEU A 65 -2.72 7.76 6.65
N LYS A 66 -3.64 8.48 5.99
CA LYS A 66 -3.86 9.91 6.24
C LYS A 66 -4.21 10.21 7.70
N ALA A 67 -5.03 9.37 8.33
CA ALA A 67 -5.34 9.50 9.75
C ALA A 67 -4.11 9.26 10.65
N SER A 68 -3.22 8.35 10.23
CA SER A 68 -1.98 8.01 10.95
C SER A 68 -0.79 8.94 10.65
N ALA A 69 -0.92 9.85 9.68
CA ALA A 69 0.19 10.69 9.19
C ALA A 69 0.81 11.62 10.25
N GLN A 70 0.11 11.90 11.33
CA GLN A 70 0.66 12.69 12.46
C GLN A 70 1.72 11.94 13.27
N THR A 71 1.80 10.61 13.11
CA THR A 71 2.64 9.73 13.94
C THR A 71 3.85 9.16 13.23
N ASN A 72 3.91 9.22 11.89
CA ASN A 72 5.03 8.70 11.11
C ASN A 72 5.36 9.66 9.95
N GLU A 73 6.57 10.21 9.96
CA GLU A 73 7.06 11.19 8.97
C GLU A 73 7.11 10.66 7.52
N CYS A 74 7.24 9.33 7.34
CA CYS A 74 7.28 8.70 6.03
C CYS A 74 5.89 8.49 5.41
N THR A 75 4.81 8.76 6.15
CA THR A 75 3.44 8.53 5.68
C THR A 75 3.10 9.30 4.42
N MET A 76 3.61 10.54 4.28
CA MET A 76 3.37 11.37 3.10
C MET A 76 4.03 10.78 1.84
N GLY A 77 5.23 10.21 1.96
CA GLY A 77 5.92 9.54 0.86
C GLY A 77 5.15 8.30 0.39
N THR A 78 4.76 7.44 1.33
CA THR A 78 3.94 6.26 1.05
C THR A 78 2.61 6.64 0.39
N LEU A 79 1.91 7.66 0.89
CA LEU A 79 0.67 8.13 0.28
C LEU A 79 0.86 8.56 -1.18
N ALA A 80 1.93 9.31 -1.48
CA ALA A 80 2.21 9.76 -2.84
C ALA A 80 2.51 8.59 -3.79
N ASP A 81 3.16 7.53 -3.31
CA ASP A 81 3.41 6.33 -4.12
C ASP A 81 2.14 5.50 -4.33
N LEU A 82 1.28 5.38 -3.31
CA LEU A 82 -0.03 4.75 -3.44
C LEU A 82 -0.94 5.49 -4.43
N GLU A 83 -0.91 6.83 -4.47
CA GLU A 83 -1.62 7.63 -5.48
C GLU A 83 -1.13 7.34 -6.91
N LYS A 84 0.17 7.10 -7.10
CA LYS A 84 0.72 6.71 -8.42
C LYS A 84 0.24 5.32 -8.82
N ILE A 85 0.20 4.39 -7.86
CA ILE A 85 -0.32 3.02 -8.07
C ILE A 85 -1.80 3.07 -8.44
N GLU A 86 -2.61 3.83 -7.70
CA GLU A 86 -4.04 4.05 -7.99
C GLU A 86 -4.26 4.55 -9.41
N LYS A 87 -3.54 5.61 -9.82
CA LYS A 87 -3.64 6.17 -11.18
C LYS A 87 -3.30 5.14 -12.26
N ARG A 88 -2.29 4.30 -12.05
CA ARG A 88 -1.92 3.24 -13.00
C ARG A 88 -2.97 2.14 -13.07
N LEU A 89 -3.57 1.77 -11.94
CA LEU A 89 -4.65 0.78 -11.88
C LEU A 89 -5.90 1.27 -12.60
N VAL A 90 -6.33 2.52 -12.34
CA VAL A 90 -7.49 3.14 -12.99
C VAL A 90 -7.26 3.31 -14.50
N ALA A 91 -6.07 3.79 -14.91
CA ALA A 91 -5.73 3.89 -16.33
C ALA A 91 -5.72 2.54 -17.05
N GLY A 92 -5.41 1.45 -16.33
CA GLY A 92 -5.53 0.08 -16.84
C GLY A 92 -6.97 -0.43 -16.93
N GLN A 93 -7.91 0.14 -16.17
CA GLN A 93 -9.32 -0.26 -16.12
C GLN A 93 -10.21 0.50 -17.12
N SER A 94 -9.97 1.79 -17.38
CA SER A 94 -10.81 2.63 -18.26
C SER A 94 -10.73 2.32 -19.76
N ASN A 95 -9.89 1.38 -20.19
CA ASN A 95 -9.70 1.01 -21.60
C ASN A 95 -10.33 -0.37 -21.95
N ARG A 96 -11.42 -0.75 -21.26
CA ARG A 96 -12.12 -2.02 -21.46
C ARG A 96 -13.53 -1.82 -21.99
#